data_AF-A0A365NJF6-F1
#
_entry.id   AF-A0A365NJF6-F1
#
_cell.length_a   1.000
_cell.length_b   1.000
_cell.length_c   1.000
_cell.angle_alpha   90.00
_cell.angle_beta   90.00
_cell.angle_gamma   90.00
#
_symmetry.space_group_name_H-M   'P 1'
#
loop_
_entity.id
_entity.type
_entity.pdbx_description
1 polymer ?
#
loop_
_entity_poly.entity_id
_entity_poly.type
_entity_poly.pdbx_seq_one_letter_code
_entity_poly.pdbx_strand_id
1 'polypeptide(L)'
;MEAVGAGASILTFITVAFSVTQSIQTALSAIKDGPGVIRSLTDDIAQLQSVLQRLEKLSFVSVDDTDKSQLELLAEKCHDDLAKLDSRLKSLDVSTSEGQGGRFLRKLKLCFSEKDLDQIRHIVQGHVLHLGLRLDLILAQQVSFTASQSIRGVDLLQQLLQVNQDMIARQTTIMDTFTASGGSPPTSARVTEVDDEEMDCSPDTSLDESINRLMRILEKKPCVVESDDSEELLKNIEHLLECIRKDAEPVESEGACQNCQQDISKELKLMSHIILSSTSMMINQTGTPLRFM
;
A
#
# COMPACT_ATOMS: atom_id res chain seq x y z
N MET A 1 -19.26 16.29 -6.58
CA MET A 1 -20.32 15.26 -6.41
C MET A 1 -20.03 14.08 -7.36
N GLU A 2 -18.78 13.63 -7.43
CA GLU A 2 -18.28 12.93 -8.65
C GLU A 2 -17.71 11.53 -8.37
N ALA A 3 -17.36 11.20 -7.12
CA ALA A 3 -16.78 9.91 -6.73
C ALA A 3 -17.67 8.69 -7.04
N VAL A 4 -18.99 8.88 -7.19
CA VAL A 4 -19.93 7.82 -7.62
C VAL A 4 -19.90 7.59 -9.14
N GLY A 5 -19.57 8.63 -9.92
CA GLY A 5 -19.49 8.56 -11.38
C GLY A 5 -18.29 7.74 -11.86
N ALA A 6 -17.08 8.13 -11.46
CA ALA A 6 -15.84 7.46 -11.87
C ALA A 6 -15.84 5.96 -11.50
N GLY A 7 -16.27 5.60 -10.28
CA GLY A 7 -16.40 4.20 -9.86
C GLY A 7 -17.34 3.37 -10.74
N ALA A 8 -18.43 3.97 -11.22
CA ALA A 8 -19.38 3.29 -12.12
C ALA A 8 -18.83 3.14 -13.55
N SER A 9 -18.12 4.15 -14.08
CA SER A 9 -17.41 4.05 -15.37
C SER A 9 -16.35 2.96 -15.35
N ILE A 10 -15.47 2.96 -14.33
CA ILE A 10 -14.42 1.96 -14.13
C ILE A 10 -15.01 0.55 -14.11
N LEU A 11 -16.05 0.32 -13.30
CA LEU A 11 -16.71 -0.99 -13.21
C LEU A 11 -17.34 -1.40 -14.54
N THR A 12 -17.94 -0.46 -15.28
CA THR A 12 -18.49 -0.72 -16.62
C THR A 12 -17.40 -1.23 -17.58
N PHE A 13 -16.26 -0.54 -17.66
CA PHE A 13 -15.14 -0.98 -18.50
C PHE A 13 -14.59 -2.35 -18.07
N ILE A 14 -14.43 -2.60 -16.76
CA ILE A 14 -13.97 -3.90 -16.22
C ILE A 14 -14.94 -5.02 -16.61
N THR A 15 -16.25 -4.86 -16.37
CA THR A 15 -17.25 -5.89 -16.66
C THR A 15 -17.37 -6.18 -18.16
N VAL A 16 -17.31 -5.15 -19.02
CA VAL A 16 -17.32 -5.38 -20.48
C VAL A 16 -16.02 -6.04 -20.93
N ALA A 17 -14.85 -5.58 -20.48
CA ALA A 17 -13.56 -6.21 -20.78
C ALA A 17 -13.53 -7.68 -20.34
N PHE A 18 -14.05 -7.99 -19.14
CA PHE A 18 -14.16 -9.35 -18.62
C PHE A 18 -15.05 -10.23 -19.52
N SER A 19 -16.23 -9.73 -19.93
CA SER A 19 -17.11 -10.44 -20.88
C SER A 19 -16.40 -10.70 -22.23
N VAL A 20 -15.63 -9.72 -22.73
CA VAL A 20 -14.85 -9.86 -23.96
C VAL A 20 -13.73 -10.90 -23.80
N THR A 21 -13.04 -10.98 -22.65
CA THR A 21 -12.05 -12.05 -22.41
C THR A 21 -12.67 -13.45 -22.48
N GLN A 22 -13.90 -13.66 -21.99
CA GLN A 22 -14.60 -14.94 -22.11
C GLN A 22 -14.94 -15.31 -23.56
N SER A 23 -15.35 -14.32 -24.37
CA SER A 23 -15.59 -14.47 -25.82
C SER A 23 -14.31 -14.90 -26.54
N ILE A 24 -13.20 -14.21 -26.29
CA ILE A 24 -11.87 -14.54 -26.84
C ILE A 24 -11.42 -15.94 -26.40
N GLN A 25 -11.52 -16.25 -25.10
CA GLN A 25 -11.10 -17.54 -24.56
C GLN A 25 -11.92 -18.70 -25.17
N THR A 26 -13.22 -18.50 -25.39
CA THR A 26 -14.08 -19.49 -26.09
C THR A 26 -13.60 -19.72 -27.53
N ALA A 27 -13.31 -18.65 -28.27
CA ALA A 27 -12.83 -18.73 -29.65
C ALA A 27 -11.45 -19.40 -29.75
N LEU A 28 -10.51 -19.07 -28.86
CA LEU A 28 -9.17 -19.68 -28.83
C LEU A 28 -9.21 -21.15 -28.37
N SER A 29 -10.04 -21.49 -27.38
CA SER A 29 -10.18 -22.87 -26.85
C SER A 29 -10.76 -23.86 -27.86
N ALA A 30 -11.40 -23.38 -28.93
CA ALA A 30 -11.80 -24.23 -30.06
C ALA A 30 -10.60 -24.82 -30.84
N ILE A 31 -9.39 -24.28 -30.65
CA ILE A 31 -8.15 -24.74 -31.27
C ILE A 31 -7.42 -25.73 -30.35
N LYS A 32 -7.71 -27.03 -30.49
CA LYS A 32 -7.04 -28.09 -29.72
C LYS A 32 -5.53 -28.21 -30.04
N ASP A 33 -5.17 -28.19 -31.33
CA ASP A 33 -3.80 -28.38 -31.82
C ASP A 33 -3.19 -27.06 -32.32
N GLY A 34 -3.24 -26.02 -31.49
CA GLY A 34 -2.71 -24.69 -31.81
C GLY A 34 -1.17 -24.61 -31.71
N PRO A 35 -0.50 -23.77 -32.54
CA PRO A 35 0.90 -23.41 -32.32
C PRO A 35 1.09 -22.74 -30.95
N GLY A 36 2.32 -22.83 -30.41
CA GLY A 36 2.64 -22.41 -29.03
C GLY A 36 2.18 -21.00 -28.69
N VAL A 37 2.35 -20.04 -29.60
CA VAL A 37 1.90 -18.64 -29.44
C VAL A 37 0.40 -18.50 -29.14
N ILE A 38 -0.46 -19.36 -29.69
CA ILE A 38 -1.92 -19.34 -29.41
C ILE A 38 -2.21 -19.91 -28.00
N ARG A 39 -1.45 -20.92 -27.57
CA ARG A 39 -1.58 -21.46 -26.21
C ARG A 39 -1.16 -20.41 -25.20
N SER A 40 0.02 -19.81 -25.38
CA SER A 40 0.49 -18.72 -24.52
C SER A 40 -0.47 -17.52 -24.50
N LEU A 41 -1.02 -17.10 -25.65
CA LEU A 41 -2.05 -16.06 -25.68
C LEU A 41 -3.31 -16.46 -24.89
N THR A 42 -3.74 -17.73 -24.95
CA THR A 42 -4.85 -18.24 -24.13
C THR A 42 -4.53 -18.15 -22.63
N ASP A 43 -3.30 -18.49 -22.24
CA ASP A 43 -2.83 -18.41 -20.85
C ASP A 43 -2.72 -16.96 -20.36
N ASP A 44 -2.26 -16.03 -21.22
CA ASP A 44 -2.17 -14.60 -20.91
C ASP A 44 -3.57 -13.95 -20.81
N ILE A 45 -4.53 -14.36 -21.66
CA ILE A 45 -5.95 -13.94 -21.57
C ILE A 45 -6.58 -14.47 -20.28
N ALA A 46 -6.28 -15.70 -19.86
CA ALA A 46 -6.78 -16.26 -18.60
C ALA A 46 -6.22 -15.51 -17.37
N GLN A 47 -4.96 -15.07 -17.41
CA GLN A 47 -4.38 -14.20 -16.39
C GLN A 47 -5.09 -12.84 -16.34
N LEU A 48 -5.35 -12.22 -17.50
CA LEU A 48 -6.07 -10.94 -17.58
C LEU A 48 -7.49 -11.05 -17.05
N GLN A 49 -8.20 -12.13 -17.38
CA GLN A 49 -9.52 -12.44 -16.86
C GLN A 49 -9.51 -12.55 -15.32
N SER A 50 -8.47 -13.16 -14.73
CA SER A 50 -8.31 -13.24 -13.27
C SER A 50 -8.10 -11.86 -12.63
N VAL A 51 -7.26 -11.00 -13.23
CA VAL A 51 -7.06 -9.61 -12.77
C VAL A 51 -8.36 -8.81 -12.84
N LEU A 52 -9.09 -8.87 -13.96
CA LEU A 52 -10.37 -8.21 -14.13
C LEU A 52 -11.42 -8.70 -13.11
N GLN A 53 -11.47 -10.00 -12.83
CA GLN A 53 -12.38 -10.56 -11.81
C GLN A 53 -12.03 -10.13 -10.37
N ARG A 54 -10.75 -9.85 -10.09
CA ARG A 54 -10.34 -9.29 -8.79
C ARG A 54 -10.74 -7.80 -8.72
N LEU A 55 -10.58 -7.05 -9.79
CA LEU A 55 -10.98 -5.64 -9.90
C LEU A 55 -12.49 -5.44 -9.81
N GLU A 56 -13.31 -6.34 -10.38
CA GLU A 56 -14.78 -6.30 -10.28
C GLU A 56 -15.27 -6.39 -8.82
N LYS A 57 -14.49 -7.01 -7.93
CA LYS A 57 -14.80 -7.17 -6.51
C LYS A 57 -14.27 -6.03 -5.63
N LEU A 58 -13.61 -5.04 -6.23
CA LEU A 58 -12.95 -3.96 -5.49
C LEU A 58 -13.97 -2.89 -5.07
N SER A 59 -13.90 -2.45 -3.80
CA SER A 59 -14.72 -1.35 -3.31
C SER A 59 -14.07 -0.01 -3.65
N PHE A 60 -14.70 0.78 -4.53
CA PHE A 60 -14.25 2.12 -4.92
C PHE A 60 -14.55 3.22 -3.87
N VAL A 61 -15.20 2.88 -2.76
CA VAL A 61 -15.62 3.85 -1.73
C VAL A 61 -14.43 4.53 -1.03
N SER A 62 -13.36 3.77 -0.77
CA SER A 62 -12.16 4.22 -0.07
C SER A 62 -10.94 4.44 -0.97
N VAL A 63 -11.11 4.32 -2.29
CA VAL A 63 -10.06 4.58 -3.28
C VAL A 63 -10.03 6.08 -3.56
N ASP A 64 -8.86 6.70 -3.64
CA ASP A 64 -8.74 8.12 -3.99
C ASP A 64 -9.01 8.38 -5.48
N ASP A 65 -9.15 9.65 -5.86
CA ASP A 65 -9.54 10.02 -7.22
C ASP A 65 -8.39 9.94 -8.24
N THR A 66 -7.12 9.90 -7.80
CA THR A 66 -5.95 9.62 -8.66
C THR A 66 -5.92 8.14 -9.02
N ASP A 67 -6.18 7.28 -8.04
CA ASP A 67 -6.26 5.84 -8.21
C ASP A 67 -7.45 5.43 -9.09
N LYS A 68 -8.62 6.06 -8.89
CA LYS A 68 -9.78 5.89 -9.78
C LYS A 68 -9.47 6.31 -11.22
N SER A 69 -9.01 7.54 -11.45
CA SER A 69 -8.81 8.08 -12.80
C SER A 69 -7.76 7.30 -13.60
N GLN A 70 -6.67 6.85 -12.96
CA GLN A 70 -5.70 5.97 -13.62
C GLN A 70 -6.29 4.59 -13.93
N LEU A 71 -7.09 4.03 -13.03
CA LEU A 71 -7.73 2.74 -13.27
C LEU A 71 -8.81 2.82 -14.36
N GLU A 72 -9.51 3.94 -14.49
CA GLU A 72 -10.46 4.22 -15.58
C GLU A 72 -9.75 4.19 -16.93
N LEU A 73 -8.66 4.94 -17.08
CA LEU A 73 -7.83 4.96 -18.30
C LEU A 73 -7.25 3.59 -18.65
N LEU A 74 -6.80 2.81 -17.65
CA LEU A 74 -6.30 1.45 -17.87
C LEU A 74 -7.42 0.47 -18.26
N ALA A 75 -8.60 0.57 -17.64
CA ALA A 75 -9.74 -0.29 -17.93
C ALA A 75 -10.35 0.01 -19.31
N GLU A 76 -10.51 1.28 -19.68
CA GLU A 76 -10.96 1.72 -21.01
C GLU A 76 -10.00 1.22 -22.10
N LYS A 77 -8.69 1.41 -21.92
CA LYS A 77 -7.69 0.94 -22.90
C LYS A 77 -7.67 -0.59 -23.02
N CYS A 78 -7.81 -1.31 -21.90
CA CYS A 78 -7.92 -2.77 -21.88
C CYS A 78 -9.17 -3.24 -22.64
N HIS A 79 -10.32 -2.64 -22.35
CA HIS A 79 -11.57 -2.85 -23.09
C HIS A 79 -11.37 -2.66 -24.61
N ASP A 80 -10.81 -1.53 -25.03
CA ASP A 80 -10.66 -1.18 -26.44
C ASP A 80 -9.75 -2.14 -27.20
N ASP A 81 -8.62 -2.51 -26.61
CA ASP A 81 -7.67 -3.45 -27.24
C ASP A 81 -8.24 -4.88 -27.31
N LEU A 82 -8.99 -5.31 -26.28
CA LEU A 82 -9.71 -6.57 -26.30
C LEU A 82 -10.86 -6.58 -27.32
N ALA A 83 -11.61 -5.48 -27.46
CA ALA A 83 -12.69 -5.35 -28.44
C ALA A 83 -12.16 -5.40 -29.88
N LYS A 84 -10.99 -4.80 -30.15
CA LYS A 84 -10.26 -4.93 -31.44
C LYS A 84 -9.84 -6.38 -31.71
N LEU A 85 -9.41 -7.12 -30.69
CA LEU A 85 -9.06 -8.54 -30.82
C LEU A 85 -10.29 -9.42 -31.09
N ASP A 86 -11.34 -9.27 -30.28
CA ASP A 86 -12.57 -10.04 -30.36
C ASP A 86 -13.31 -9.83 -31.69
N SER A 87 -13.42 -8.58 -32.16
CA SER A 87 -14.00 -8.28 -33.48
C SER A 87 -13.21 -8.92 -34.63
N ARG A 88 -11.86 -8.91 -34.57
CA ARG A 88 -11.01 -9.64 -35.53
C ARG A 88 -11.25 -11.15 -35.47
N LEU A 89 -11.36 -11.75 -34.29
CA LEU A 89 -11.63 -13.19 -34.13
C LEU A 89 -13.03 -13.57 -34.65
N LYS A 90 -14.06 -12.79 -34.31
CA LYS A 90 -15.44 -13.00 -34.79
C LYS A 90 -15.55 -12.90 -36.31
N SER A 91 -14.75 -12.05 -36.96
CA SER A 91 -14.70 -11.96 -38.43
C SER A 91 -14.27 -13.27 -39.12
N LEU A 92 -13.61 -14.19 -38.40
CA LEU A 92 -13.20 -15.48 -38.93
C LEU A 92 -14.35 -16.52 -38.97
N ASP A 93 -15.36 -16.37 -38.11
CA ASP A 93 -16.27 -17.47 -37.74
C ASP A 93 -17.52 -17.61 -38.64
N VAL A 94 -17.58 -16.85 -39.74
CA VAL A 94 -18.76 -16.66 -40.62
C VAL A 94 -19.14 -17.91 -41.47
N SER A 95 -18.80 -19.13 -41.07
CA SER A 95 -19.19 -20.35 -41.82
C SER A 95 -19.23 -21.63 -40.97
N THR A 96 -20.34 -21.85 -40.27
CA THR A 96 -20.61 -23.06 -39.48
C THR A 96 -21.07 -24.23 -40.34
N SER A 97 -20.19 -25.21 -40.59
CA SER A 97 -20.53 -26.64 -40.63
C SER A 97 -19.24 -27.48 -40.67
N GLU A 98 -19.05 -28.26 -39.61
CA GLU A 98 -18.13 -29.41 -39.41
C GLU A 98 -16.63 -29.26 -39.81
N GLY A 99 -15.73 -29.68 -38.89
CA GLY A 99 -14.27 -29.48 -39.00
C GLY A 99 -13.75 -28.17 -38.36
N GLN A 100 -14.48 -27.66 -37.36
CA GLN A 100 -14.42 -26.29 -36.84
C GLN A 100 -13.02 -25.80 -36.45
N GLY A 101 -12.33 -26.47 -35.52
CA GLY A 101 -11.03 -26.02 -35.00
C GLY A 101 -9.92 -25.92 -36.05
N GLY A 102 -9.84 -26.89 -36.97
CA GLY A 102 -8.86 -26.89 -38.06
C GLY A 102 -9.11 -25.79 -39.11
N ARG A 103 -10.38 -25.52 -39.43
CA ARG A 103 -10.77 -24.45 -40.36
C ARG A 103 -10.56 -23.07 -39.75
N PHE A 104 -10.94 -22.89 -38.48
CA PHE A 104 -10.72 -21.66 -37.73
C PHE A 104 -9.22 -21.36 -37.58
N LEU A 105 -8.40 -22.34 -37.18
CA LEU A 105 -6.94 -22.19 -37.13
C LEU A 105 -6.34 -21.80 -38.49
N ARG A 106 -6.85 -22.36 -39.60
CA ARG A 106 -6.39 -22.00 -40.95
C ARG A 106 -6.75 -20.55 -41.31
N LYS A 107 -7.95 -20.08 -40.98
CA LYS A 107 -8.34 -18.66 -41.16
C LYS A 107 -7.53 -17.74 -40.25
N LEU A 108 -7.33 -18.11 -38.99
CA LEU A 108 -6.53 -17.33 -38.03
C LEU A 108 -5.09 -17.15 -38.56
N LYS A 109 -4.45 -18.20 -39.07
CA LYS A 109 -3.13 -18.12 -39.73
C LYS A 109 -3.09 -17.28 -41.02
N LEU A 110 -4.23 -16.95 -41.62
CA LEU A 110 -4.32 -16.06 -42.79
C LEU A 110 -4.58 -14.60 -42.38
N CYS A 111 -5.22 -14.37 -41.23
CA CYS A 111 -5.61 -13.04 -40.74
C CYS A 111 -4.70 -12.49 -39.63
N PHE A 112 -3.80 -13.32 -39.12
CA PHE A 112 -2.79 -12.99 -38.12
C PHE A 112 -1.46 -13.64 -38.52
N SER A 113 -0.43 -12.83 -38.74
CA SER A 113 0.95 -13.30 -38.75
C SER A 113 1.41 -13.65 -37.34
N GLU A 114 2.51 -14.38 -37.22
CA GLU A 114 3.14 -14.68 -35.92
C GLU A 114 3.46 -13.40 -35.14
N LYS A 115 3.97 -12.36 -35.84
CA LYS A 115 4.21 -11.02 -35.28
C LYS A 115 2.95 -10.33 -34.79
N ASP A 116 1.81 -10.51 -35.45
CA ASP A 116 0.53 -9.97 -34.97
C ASP A 116 0.12 -10.64 -33.65
N LEU A 117 0.27 -11.96 -33.56
CA LEU A 117 -0.04 -12.72 -32.35
C LEU A 117 0.91 -12.35 -31.20
N ASP A 118 2.21 -12.20 -31.46
CA ASP A 118 3.19 -11.71 -30.47
C ASP A 118 2.88 -10.28 -30.02
N GLN A 119 2.50 -9.38 -30.94
CA GLN A 119 2.12 -8.01 -30.61
C GLN A 119 0.85 -7.98 -29.74
N ILE A 120 -0.17 -8.77 -30.08
CA ILE A 120 -1.38 -8.94 -29.27
C ILE A 120 -1.04 -9.49 -27.89
N ARG A 121 -0.16 -10.49 -27.83
CA ARG A 121 0.31 -11.10 -26.58
C ARG A 121 1.00 -10.08 -25.69
N HIS A 122 1.90 -9.26 -26.24
CA HIS A 122 2.56 -8.17 -25.53
C HIS A 122 1.56 -7.13 -25.00
N ILE A 123 0.51 -6.79 -25.77
CA ILE A 123 -0.55 -5.88 -25.33
C ILE A 123 -1.34 -6.49 -24.15
N VAL A 124 -1.76 -7.75 -24.25
CA VAL A 124 -2.46 -8.46 -23.16
C VAL A 124 -1.60 -8.54 -21.90
N GLN A 125 -0.31 -8.88 -22.03
CA GLN A 125 0.62 -8.92 -20.90
C GLN A 125 0.85 -7.54 -20.27
N GLY A 126 0.91 -6.48 -21.08
CA GLY A 126 0.93 -5.10 -20.59
C GLY A 126 -0.32 -4.75 -19.78
N HIS A 127 -1.50 -5.20 -20.20
CA HIS A 127 -2.75 -5.02 -19.44
C HIS A 127 -2.75 -5.84 -18.14
N VAL A 128 -2.30 -7.10 -18.16
CA VAL A 128 -2.12 -7.92 -16.95
C VAL A 128 -1.22 -7.21 -15.93
N LEU A 129 -0.07 -6.70 -16.39
CA LEU A 129 0.91 -6.03 -15.54
C LEU A 129 0.36 -4.72 -14.96
N HIS A 130 -0.13 -3.80 -15.79
CA HIS A 130 -0.56 -2.48 -15.31
C HIS A 130 -1.81 -2.55 -14.43
N LEU A 131 -2.82 -3.34 -14.81
CA LEU A 131 -4.02 -3.52 -14.00
C LEU A 131 -3.72 -4.31 -12.72
N GLY A 132 -2.86 -5.32 -12.80
CA GLY A 132 -2.43 -6.13 -11.64
C GLY A 132 -1.67 -5.29 -10.61
N LEU A 133 -0.65 -4.55 -11.04
CA LEU A 133 0.11 -3.65 -10.16
C LEU A 133 -0.79 -2.58 -9.53
N ARG A 134 -1.73 -2.00 -10.30
CA ARG A 134 -2.62 -0.96 -9.76
C ARG A 134 -3.60 -1.52 -8.72
N LEU A 135 -4.16 -2.69 -9.00
CA LEU A 135 -4.98 -3.46 -8.05
C LEU A 135 -4.20 -3.78 -6.77
N ASP A 136 -3.00 -4.33 -6.88
CA ASP A 136 -2.20 -4.75 -5.73
C ASP A 136 -1.76 -3.54 -4.87
N LEU A 137 -1.49 -2.38 -5.49
CA LEU A 137 -1.23 -1.12 -4.80
C LEU A 137 -2.46 -0.61 -4.02
N ILE A 138 -3.64 -0.57 -4.65
CA ILE A 138 -4.90 -0.16 -4.00
C ILE A 138 -5.21 -1.10 -2.82
N LEU A 139 -5.05 -2.41 -3.00
CA LEU A 139 -5.26 -3.39 -1.92
C LEU A 139 -4.27 -3.19 -0.77
N ALA A 140 -2.99 -2.93 -1.05
CA ALA A 140 -1.98 -2.66 -0.02
C ALA A 140 -2.31 -1.39 0.80
N GLN A 141 -2.74 -0.31 0.13
CA GLN A 141 -3.20 0.92 0.80
C GLN A 141 -4.43 0.66 1.68
N GLN A 142 -5.44 -0.08 1.17
CA GLN A 142 -6.65 -0.41 1.93
C GLN A 142 -6.34 -1.26 3.17
N VAL A 143 -5.43 -2.24 3.08
CA VAL A 143 -4.98 -3.05 4.21
C VAL A 143 -4.22 -2.20 5.23
N SER A 144 -3.29 -1.35 4.78
CA SER A 144 -2.54 -0.43 5.65
C SER A 144 -3.47 0.50 6.42
N PHE A 145 -4.40 1.16 5.73
CA PHE A 145 -5.39 2.05 6.33
C PHE A 145 -6.28 1.34 7.35
N THR A 146 -6.73 0.12 7.05
CA THR A 146 -7.55 -0.70 7.95
C THR A 146 -6.75 -1.09 9.21
N ALA A 147 -5.48 -1.46 9.06
CA ALA A 147 -4.60 -1.75 10.19
C ALA A 147 -4.39 -0.52 11.08
N SER A 148 -4.13 0.66 10.49
CA SER A 148 -4.00 1.91 11.24
C SER A 148 -5.28 2.30 11.98
N GLN A 149 -6.46 2.11 11.38
CA GLN A 149 -7.74 2.34 12.08
C GLN A 149 -7.95 1.35 13.23
N SER A 150 -7.62 0.07 13.04
CA SER A 150 -7.70 -0.95 14.09
C SER A 150 -6.84 -0.59 15.30
N ILE A 151 -5.58 -0.19 15.07
CA ILE A 151 -4.66 0.25 16.13
C ILE A 151 -5.23 1.44 16.91
N ARG A 152 -5.76 2.46 16.21
CA ARG A 152 -6.42 3.62 16.87
C ARG A 152 -7.67 3.22 17.66
N GLY A 153 -8.42 2.22 17.20
CA GLY A 153 -9.58 1.69 17.90
C GLY A 153 -9.20 0.98 19.20
N VAL A 154 -8.11 0.19 19.19
CA VAL A 154 -7.55 -0.46 20.39
C VAL A 154 -7.04 0.57 21.38
N ASP A 155 -6.28 1.57 20.93
CA ASP A 155 -5.77 2.67 21.77
C ASP A 155 -6.92 3.45 22.44
N LEU A 156 -7.97 3.82 21.69
CA LEU A 156 -9.14 4.48 22.27
C LEU A 156 -9.87 3.61 23.32
N LEU A 157 -9.98 2.30 23.08
CA LEU A 157 -10.55 1.37 24.08
C LEU A 157 -9.66 1.26 25.33
N GLN A 158 -8.34 1.29 25.17
CA GLN A 158 -7.38 1.26 26.27
C GLN A 158 -7.42 2.57 27.09
N GLN A 159 -7.52 3.73 26.44
CA GLN A 159 -7.73 5.02 27.09
C GLN A 159 -9.05 5.05 27.89
N LEU A 160 -10.14 4.54 27.31
CA LEU A 160 -11.43 4.43 28.02
C LEU A 160 -11.35 3.47 29.22
N LEU A 161 -10.61 2.36 29.10
CA LEU A 161 -10.38 1.43 30.21
C LEU A 161 -9.60 2.12 31.35
N GLN A 162 -8.55 2.87 31.02
CA GLN A 162 -7.74 3.63 31.97
C GLN A 162 -8.59 4.68 32.71
N VAL A 163 -9.36 5.49 31.98
CA VAL A 163 -10.26 6.51 32.58
C VAL A 163 -11.29 5.85 33.52
N ASN A 164 -11.78 4.65 33.19
CA ASN A 164 -12.71 3.92 34.04
C ASN A 164 -12.04 3.41 35.32
N GLN A 165 -10.82 2.87 35.23
CA GLN A 165 -10.02 2.49 36.41
C GLN A 165 -9.69 3.70 37.30
N ASP A 166 -9.32 4.83 36.72
CA ASP A 166 -9.05 6.08 37.45
C ASP A 166 -10.31 6.62 38.14
N MET A 167 -11.48 6.52 37.51
CA MET A 167 -12.76 6.87 38.16
C MET A 167 -13.07 5.94 39.34
N ILE A 168 -12.88 4.62 39.19
CA ILE A 168 -13.07 3.65 40.28
C ILE A 168 -12.13 3.95 41.44
N ALA A 169 -10.85 4.23 41.18
CA ALA A 169 -9.85 4.57 42.19
C ALA A 169 -10.17 5.89 42.91
N ARG A 170 -10.73 6.88 42.20
CA ARG A 170 -11.25 8.11 42.83
C ARG A 170 -12.48 7.84 43.70
N GLN A 171 -13.37 6.94 43.27
CA GLN A 171 -14.58 6.58 44.01
C GLN A 171 -14.24 5.91 45.36
N THR A 172 -13.28 4.99 45.40
CA THR A 172 -12.78 4.40 46.67
C THR A 172 -12.08 5.43 47.54
N THR A 173 -11.20 6.26 46.97
CA THR A 173 -10.50 7.32 47.72
C THR A 173 -11.47 8.29 48.39
N ILE A 174 -12.58 8.67 47.74
CA ILE A 174 -13.62 9.52 48.33
C ILE A 174 -14.32 8.80 49.50
N MET A 175 -14.52 7.49 49.41
CA MET A 175 -15.14 6.69 50.46
C MET A 175 -14.22 6.57 51.70
N ASP A 176 -12.91 6.41 51.48
CA ASP A 176 -11.91 6.38 52.56
C ASP A 176 -11.73 7.77 53.21
N THR A 177 -11.78 8.85 52.43
CA THR A 177 -11.63 10.23 52.92
C THR A 177 -12.74 10.64 53.91
N PHE A 178 -13.93 10.04 53.83
CA PHE A 178 -15.01 10.24 54.82
C PHE A 178 -14.70 9.65 56.21
N THR A 179 -13.63 8.85 56.36
CA THR A 179 -13.23 8.25 57.65
C THR A 179 -12.07 8.96 58.35
N ALA A 180 -11.41 9.94 57.70
CA ALA A 180 -10.19 10.57 58.19
C ALA A 180 -10.25 12.12 58.18
N SER A 181 -11.12 12.69 59.02
CA SER A 181 -11.13 14.13 59.30
C SER A 181 -10.17 14.49 60.43
N GLY A 182 -9.09 15.24 60.16
CA GLY A 182 -8.28 15.84 61.24
C GLY A 182 -7.03 16.63 60.84
N GLY A 183 -7.16 17.97 60.78
CA GLY A 183 -6.04 18.90 61.04
C GLY A 183 -5.35 19.55 59.84
N SER A 184 -5.04 20.85 59.96
CA SER A 184 -4.27 21.67 59.00
C SER A 184 -3.21 22.51 59.78
N PRO A 185 -2.60 23.57 59.20
CA PRO A 185 -1.33 23.62 58.46
C PRO A 185 -0.29 24.49 59.26
N PRO A 186 0.71 25.24 58.70
CA PRO A 186 1.31 25.34 57.34
C PRO A 186 2.88 25.33 57.35
N THR A 187 3.58 25.74 56.25
CA THR A 187 4.47 26.95 56.19
C THR A 187 5.40 27.02 54.94
N SER A 188 5.34 28.14 54.18
CA SER A 188 6.41 28.90 53.45
C SER A 188 7.19 28.38 52.20
N ALA A 189 6.98 29.10 51.07
CA ALA A 189 7.95 29.65 50.07
C ALA A 189 8.92 28.72 49.28
N ARG A 190 9.39 29.04 48.04
CA ARG A 190 9.48 30.33 47.30
C ARG A 190 9.54 30.12 45.77
N VAL A 191 9.35 31.19 44.98
CA VAL A 191 9.61 31.34 43.52
C VAL A 191 11.14 31.35 43.28
N THR A 192 11.73 30.89 42.16
CA THR A 192 12.07 31.59 40.88
C THR A 192 12.86 30.58 39.99
N GLU A 193 13.10 30.68 38.66
CA GLU A 193 12.69 31.60 37.58
C GLU A 193 12.71 30.85 36.19
N VAL A 194 12.88 31.53 35.05
CA VAL A 194 13.21 31.01 33.69
C VAL A 194 14.50 31.69 33.20
N ASP A 195 15.30 31.03 32.35
CA ASP A 195 16.12 31.70 31.33
C ASP A 195 16.45 30.75 30.16
N ASP A 196 16.40 31.28 28.94
CA ASP A 196 16.93 30.70 27.70
C ASP A 196 18.34 31.28 27.44
N GLU A 197 19.25 30.54 26.81
CA GLU A 197 20.16 31.09 25.76
C GLU A 197 21.00 30.00 25.05
N GLU A 198 20.99 30.09 23.71
CA GLU A 198 22.02 29.76 22.68
C GLU A 198 22.97 28.56 22.87
N MET A 199 22.93 27.56 21.97
CA MET A 199 23.56 27.52 20.63
C MET A 199 25.09 27.50 20.66
N ASP A 200 25.68 26.34 20.34
CA ASP A 200 27.02 26.26 19.73
C ASP A 200 27.10 25.05 18.79
N CYS A 201 27.54 25.27 17.54
CA CYS A 201 27.63 24.24 16.50
C CYS A 201 29.10 23.84 16.29
N SER A 202 29.49 22.67 16.79
CA SER A 202 30.77 22.04 16.52
C SER A 202 30.63 20.91 15.49
N PRO A 203 31.68 20.59 14.69
CA PRO A 203 31.54 19.73 13.52
C PRO A 203 31.19 18.27 13.88
N ASP A 204 30.28 17.70 13.09
CA ASP A 204 29.55 16.45 13.32
C ASP A 204 30.44 15.18 13.39
N THR A 205 31.03 14.92 14.55
CA THR A 205 31.61 13.60 14.86
C THR A 205 30.57 12.58 15.31
N SER A 206 29.42 13.03 15.79
CA SER A 206 28.31 12.18 16.25
C SER A 206 27.51 11.58 15.08
N LEU A 207 27.25 12.36 14.04
CA LEU A 207 26.52 11.90 12.84
C LEU A 207 27.27 10.78 12.13
N ASP A 208 28.57 10.95 11.90
CA ASP A 208 29.42 9.92 11.29
C ASP A 208 29.43 8.64 12.14
N GLU A 209 29.40 8.74 13.47
CA GLU A 209 29.30 7.56 14.33
C GLU A 209 27.92 6.88 14.20
N SER A 210 26.82 7.64 14.18
CA SER A 210 25.46 7.14 13.94
C SER A 210 25.34 6.43 12.59
N ILE A 211 25.85 7.04 11.51
CA ILE A 211 25.86 6.46 10.14
C ILE A 211 26.67 5.16 10.12
N ASN A 212 27.87 5.15 10.71
CA ASN A 212 28.73 3.96 10.78
C ASN A 212 28.15 2.84 11.68
N ARG A 213 27.31 3.17 12.66
CA ARG A 213 26.55 2.20 13.46
C ARG A 213 25.37 1.63 12.66
N LEU A 214 24.60 2.48 11.98
CA LEU A 214 23.48 2.10 11.09
C LEU A 214 23.93 1.17 9.94
N MET A 215 25.03 1.50 9.25
CA MET A 215 25.60 0.61 8.21
C MET A 215 25.99 -0.76 8.78
N ARG A 216 26.59 -0.81 9.97
CA ARG A 216 26.94 -2.07 10.66
C ARG A 216 25.74 -2.90 11.11
N ILE A 217 24.56 -2.31 11.23
CA ILE A 217 23.30 -3.04 11.49
C ILE A 217 22.77 -3.62 10.18
N LEU A 218 22.84 -2.87 9.08
CA LEU A 218 22.45 -3.34 7.74
C LEU A 218 23.35 -4.48 7.22
N GLU A 219 24.65 -4.49 7.55
CA GLU A 219 25.58 -5.58 7.19
C GLU A 219 25.41 -6.86 8.02
N LYS A 220 24.66 -6.83 9.13
CA LYS A 220 24.43 -8.02 9.96
C LYS A 220 23.35 -8.93 9.37
N LYS A 221 23.54 -10.24 9.61
CA LYS A 221 22.56 -11.29 9.30
C LYS A 221 21.21 -10.98 9.97
N PRO A 222 20.08 -11.46 9.41
CA PRO A 222 18.74 -11.16 9.94
C PRO A 222 18.65 -11.43 11.44
N CYS A 223 18.27 -10.41 12.20
CA CYS A 223 18.23 -10.48 13.65
C CYS A 223 16.90 -9.96 14.20
N VAL A 224 16.55 -10.47 15.38
CA VAL A 224 15.46 -9.96 16.20
C VAL A 224 16.11 -9.07 17.25
N VAL A 225 15.64 -7.82 17.36
CA VAL A 225 16.09 -6.85 18.35
C VAL A 225 14.96 -6.69 19.38
N GLU A 226 15.30 -6.80 20.66
CA GLU A 226 14.35 -6.61 21.76
C GLU A 226 14.16 -5.12 22.08
N SER A 227 13.06 -4.78 22.76
CA SER A 227 12.60 -3.39 22.94
C SER A 227 13.68 -2.42 23.46
N ASP A 228 14.51 -2.86 24.40
CA ASP A 228 15.48 -1.99 25.10
C ASP A 228 16.65 -1.56 24.19
N ASP A 229 16.99 -2.36 23.17
CA ASP A 229 18.01 -2.01 22.15
C ASP A 229 17.42 -1.15 21.00
N SER A 230 16.09 -0.97 20.96
CA SER A 230 15.41 -0.23 19.87
C SER A 230 15.45 1.29 20.05
N GLU A 231 15.61 1.77 21.28
CA GLU A 231 15.67 3.21 21.60
C GLU A 231 16.97 3.85 21.09
N GLU A 232 18.11 3.16 21.17
CA GLU A 232 19.38 3.66 20.58
C GLU A 232 19.29 3.70 19.04
N LEU A 233 18.65 2.71 18.41
CA LEU A 233 18.41 2.71 16.96
C LEU A 233 17.52 3.90 16.55
N LEU A 234 16.42 4.14 17.27
CA LEU A 234 15.53 5.26 17.01
C LEU A 234 16.28 6.59 17.12
N LYS A 235 17.04 6.79 18.21
CA LYS A 235 17.82 8.01 18.45
C LYS A 235 18.85 8.28 17.35
N ASN A 236 19.46 7.25 16.79
CA ASN A 236 20.38 7.38 15.66
C ASN A 236 19.66 7.76 14.34
N ILE A 237 18.42 7.29 14.12
CA ILE A 237 17.60 7.66 12.96
C ILE A 237 17.09 9.10 13.08
N GLU A 238 16.63 9.50 14.27
CA GLU A 238 16.22 10.87 14.56
C GLU A 238 17.39 11.86 14.35
N HIS A 239 18.59 11.52 14.86
CA HIS A 239 19.80 12.34 14.66
C HIS A 239 20.21 12.46 13.19
N LEU A 240 20.15 11.36 12.42
CA LEU A 240 20.44 11.37 10.98
C LEU A 240 19.48 12.27 10.19
N LEU A 241 18.18 12.24 10.52
CA LEU A 241 17.16 13.05 9.86
C LEU A 241 17.23 14.53 10.28
N GLU A 242 17.66 14.82 11.50
CA GLU A 242 17.90 16.18 11.97
C GLU A 242 19.12 16.81 11.26
N CYS A 243 20.19 16.04 10.99
CA CYS A 243 21.32 16.51 10.19
C CYS A 243 20.94 16.71 8.71
N ILE A 244 20.21 15.77 8.09
CA ILE A 244 19.67 15.95 6.72
C ILE A 244 18.76 17.19 6.64
N ARG A 245 18.03 17.52 7.71
CA ARG A 245 17.20 18.73 7.80
C ARG A 245 18.06 20.01 7.91
N LYS A 246 19.17 19.99 8.64
CA LYS A 246 20.09 21.13 8.77
C LYS A 246 20.84 21.44 7.48
N ASP A 247 21.18 20.42 6.69
CA ASP A 247 21.72 20.58 5.32
C ASP A 247 20.67 21.05 4.29
N ALA A 248 19.39 21.17 4.68
CA ALA A 248 18.26 21.45 3.79
C ALA A 248 17.52 22.79 4.08
N GLU A 249 18.14 23.73 4.78
CA GLU A 249 17.70 25.14 4.79
C GLU A 249 18.09 25.84 3.46
N PRO A 250 17.31 26.81 2.98
CA PRO A 250 16.95 26.82 1.56
C PRO A 250 17.80 27.73 0.66
N VAL A 251 18.06 27.25 -0.56
CA VAL A 251 18.18 28.18 -1.70
C VAL A 251 16.77 28.70 -2.00
N GLU A 252 16.59 30.02 -1.94
CA GLU A 252 15.30 30.70 -2.11
C GLU A 252 14.54 30.20 -3.34
N SER A 253 13.42 29.50 -3.10
CA SER A 253 12.42 29.17 -4.10
C SER A 253 11.04 29.34 -3.48
N GLU A 254 10.20 30.12 -4.15
CA GLU A 254 8.91 30.55 -3.66
C GLU A 254 7.97 29.35 -3.39
N GLY A 255 7.34 29.32 -2.21
CA GLY A 255 6.26 28.35 -1.91
C GLY A 255 6.59 27.24 -0.91
N ALA A 256 7.28 27.52 0.18
CA ALA A 256 7.45 26.57 1.29
C ALA A 256 6.11 26.19 1.94
N CYS A 257 5.62 24.98 1.66
CA CYS A 257 4.40 24.44 2.27
C CYS A 257 4.67 24.01 3.72
N GLN A 258 4.30 24.86 4.69
CA GLN A 258 4.48 24.58 6.13
C GLN A 258 3.79 23.28 6.62
N ASN A 259 2.79 22.77 5.90
CA ASN A 259 2.17 21.48 6.22
C ASN A 259 3.14 20.30 6.02
N CYS A 260 3.95 20.30 4.96
CA CYS A 260 4.87 19.20 4.66
C CYS A 260 5.91 18.99 5.77
N GLN A 261 6.38 20.07 6.40
CA GLN A 261 7.33 20.03 7.51
C GLN A 261 6.69 19.44 8.80
N GLN A 262 5.41 19.74 9.05
CA GLN A 262 4.68 19.11 10.14
C GLN A 262 4.38 17.64 9.88
N ASP A 263 4.07 17.25 8.65
CA ASP A 263 3.64 15.89 8.33
C ASP A 263 4.78 14.89 8.49
N ILE A 264 6.01 15.23 8.07
CA ILE A 264 7.21 14.40 8.32
C ILE A 264 7.45 14.23 9.84
N SER A 265 7.27 15.28 10.65
CA SER A 265 7.42 15.18 12.12
C SER A 265 6.33 14.30 12.77
N LYS A 266 5.10 14.34 12.25
CA LYS A 266 4.00 13.47 12.70
C LYS A 266 4.25 12.01 12.31
N GLU A 267 4.71 11.76 11.08
CA GLU A 267 5.06 10.42 10.61
C GLU A 267 6.26 9.85 11.39
N LEU A 268 7.27 10.66 11.71
CA LEU A 268 8.40 10.23 12.53
C LEU A 268 7.98 9.85 13.94
N LYS A 269 7.13 10.66 14.58
CA LYS A 269 6.53 10.33 15.89
C LYS A 269 5.67 9.07 15.83
N LEU A 270 4.97 8.84 14.72
CA LEU A 270 4.21 7.62 14.49
C LEU A 270 5.13 6.39 14.37
N MET A 271 6.22 6.49 13.60
CA MET A 271 7.22 5.42 13.47
C MET A 271 7.92 5.13 14.80
N SER A 272 8.33 6.17 15.52
CA SER A 272 8.87 6.10 16.89
C SER A 272 7.92 5.34 17.82
N HIS A 273 6.65 5.74 17.87
CA HIS A 273 5.64 5.07 18.68
C HIS A 273 5.41 3.61 18.28
N ILE A 274 5.44 3.29 16.97
CA ILE A 274 5.31 1.90 16.47
C ILE A 274 6.51 1.05 16.88
N ILE A 275 7.74 1.57 16.77
CA ILE A 275 8.97 0.86 17.15
C ILE A 275 8.99 0.62 18.67
N LEU A 276 8.78 1.67 19.47
CA LEU A 276 8.81 1.59 20.93
C LEU A 276 7.63 0.78 21.53
N SER A 277 6.50 0.67 20.82
CA SER A 277 5.38 -0.21 21.22
C SER A 277 5.56 -1.67 20.80
N SER A 278 6.59 -2.00 20.01
CA SER A 278 6.82 -3.34 19.49
C SER A 278 7.73 -4.14 20.42
N THR A 279 7.22 -5.25 20.97
CA THR A 279 7.95 -6.09 21.93
C THR A 279 9.21 -6.73 21.35
N SER A 280 9.29 -6.87 20.02
CA SER A 280 10.51 -7.17 19.28
C SER A 280 10.39 -6.69 17.83
N MET A 281 11.53 -6.35 17.21
CA MET A 281 11.60 -5.90 15.82
C MET A 281 12.52 -6.80 15.00
N MET A 282 12.06 -7.24 13.83
CA MET A 282 12.81 -8.12 12.93
C MET A 282 13.47 -7.30 11.82
N ILE A 283 14.80 -7.26 11.81
CA ILE A 283 15.59 -6.47 10.84
C ILE A 283 16.18 -7.43 9.78
N ASN A 284 16.25 -6.96 8.52
CA ASN A 284 16.85 -7.67 7.38
C ASN A 284 16.20 -9.02 6.96
N GLN A 285 14.93 -9.30 7.28
CA GLN A 285 14.28 -10.52 6.79
C GLN A 285 13.73 -10.39 5.36
N THR A 286 14.41 -11.02 4.39
CA THR A 286 13.78 -11.42 3.12
C THR A 286 12.81 -12.56 3.38
N GLY A 287 11.52 -12.33 3.15
CA GLY A 287 10.44 -13.14 3.73
C GLY A 287 10.48 -14.64 3.38
N THR A 288 10.38 -15.48 4.41
CA THR A 288 9.78 -16.81 4.32
C THR A 288 8.83 -16.95 5.52
N PRO A 289 7.51 -17.16 5.33
CA PRO A 289 6.59 -17.22 6.46
C PRO A 289 6.79 -18.50 7.27
N LEU A 290 7.07 -18.36 8.56
CA LEU A 290 7.11 -19.48 9.49
C LEU A 290 5.70 -20.05 9.67
N ARG A 291 5.50 -21.29 9.22
CA ARG A 291 4.37 -22.12 9.65
C ARG A 291 4.52 -22.41 11.15
N PHE A 292 3.53 -22.00 11.93
CA PHE A 292 3.32 -22.55 13.27
C PHE A 292 2.39 -23.77 13.17
N MET A 293 2.75 -24.84 13.90
CA MET A 293 1.88 -25.96 14.26
C MET A 293 1.38 -25.74 15.68
#